data_AF-A0A1F4LGH6-F1
#
_entry.id   AF-A0A1F4LGH6-F1
#
_cell.length_a   1.000
_cell.length_b   1.000
_cell.length_c   1.000
_cell.angle_alpha   90.00
_cell.angle_beta   90.00
_cell.angle_gamma   90.00
#
_symmetry.space_group_name_H-M   'P 1'
#
loop_
_entity.id
_entity.type
_entity.pdbx_description
1 polymer ?
#
loop_
_entity_poly.entity_id
_entity_poly.type
_entity_poly.pdbx_seq_one_letter_code
_entity_poly.pdbx_strand_id
1 'polypeptide(L)'
;MTALRSMLRLCAFAVLGVALAAPGAHAAQRKSSPDKKQHVVGKRPVAKSSVAPRKKVVLRAQPRRVVATSARTPVRMAAPRPSFGKLAGLHDLTDPLDLQSSVALVVDQDTQEVLLSKNDHAVLPIASLTKLMTGLIISQSGLPMDEAITITEEDVDTEKGSSSRLRVGTTLSRREMLHLALMSSENRAAHALGRTYPGGLQTFVAQMNIKARLMGMTDTRYVEPTGLSSQNQSSARDLAVLVNVTHSDPVLREFSTSPGYEVSVGKKTLQYNNTNLLVKNPSWDIGLQKTGYISEAGRCLVMQTQISGRKLIMVFLDSAGKLSRIGDAVRVRNWVESMTGPHSQVPAAQVTKG
;
A
#
# COMPACT_ATOMS: atom_id res chain seq x y z
N MET A 1 42.25 42.40 34.53
CA MET A 1 42.31 42.33 33.06
C MET A 1 41.13 41.50 32.59
N THR A 2 40.21 42.13 31.82
CA THR A 2 39.10 41.56 31.01
C THR A 2 38.15 40.58 31.73
N ALA A 3 37.00 40.94 32.31
CA ALA A 3 35.84 41.73 31.84
C ALA A 3 35.33 41.30 30.46
N LEU A 4 34.26 40.48 30.39
CA LEU A 4 33.03 40.70 29.58
C LEU A 4 32.06 39.51 29.70
N ARG A 5 30.74 39.82 29.68
CA ARG A 5 29.58 38.96 29.39
C ARG A 5 28.88 38.28 30.58
N SER A 6 27.86 38.96 31.12
CA SER A 6 26.55 38.36 31.42
C SER A 6 25.58 39.44 31.90
N MET A 7 24.81 40.02 30.97
CA MET A 7 23.63 40.84 31.29
C MET A 7 22.69 40.85 30.10
N LEU A 8 21.59 40.09 30.20
CA LEU A 8 20.20 40.50 29.94
C LEU A 8 19.32 39.24 29.88
N ARG A 9 18.61 38.99 30.99
CA ARG A 9 17.35 38.26 31.01
C ARG A 9 16.25 39.28 31.30
N LEU A 10 15.02 38.94 30.91
CA LEU A 10 13.76 39.71 30.96
C LEU A 10 13.54 40.68 29.79
N CYS A 11 12.80 40.21 28.79
CA CYS A 11 11.72 40.99 28.20
C CYS A 11 10.45 40.15 28.25
N ALA A 12 9.45 40.70 28.94
CA ALA A 12 8.10 40.20 29.06
C ALA A 12 7.35 40.38 27.74
N PHE A 13 6.57 39.37 27.35
CA PHE A 13 5.48 39.54 26.38
C PHE A 13 4.17 39.12 27.05
N ALA A 14 3.45 40.12 27.54
CA ALA A 14 2.02 40.03 27.76
C ALA A 14 1.33 40.27 26.42
N VAL A 15 0.57 39.29 25.93
CA VAL A 15 -0.38 39.50 24.83
C VAL A 15 -1.79 39.24 25.36
N LEU A 16 -2.57 40.30 25.25
CA LEU A 16 -3.94 40.50 25.68
C LEU A 16 -4.89 39.63 24.85
N GLY A 17 -5.61 38.71 25.49
CA GLY A 17 -6.68 37.94 24.86
C GLY A 17 -7.96 38.76 24.80
N VAL A 18 -8.39 39.14 23.59
CA VAL A 18 -9.71 39.71 23.32
C VAL A 18 -10.65 38.55 22.97
N ALA A 19 -11.63 38.32 23.84
CA ALA A 19 -12.74 37.40 23.64
C ALA A 19 -13.73 37.98 22.63
N LEU A 20 -13.99 37.25 21.55
CA LEU A 20 -15.08 37.54 20.61
C LEU A 20 -16.20 36.51 20.85
N ALA A 21 -17.33 37.04 21.32
CA ALA A 21 -18.58 36.33 21.55
C ALA A 21 -19.25 35.93 20.23
N ALA A 22 -19.73 34.69 20.17
CA ALA A 22 -20.56 34.16 19.09
C ALA A 22 -22.05 34.50 19.33
N PRO A 23 -22.81 34.86 18.28
CA PRO A 23 -24.27 34.77 18.32
C PRO A 23 -24.75 33.39 17.86
N GLY A 24 -25.62 32.79 18.68
CA GLY A 24 -26.25 31.50 18.41
C GLY A 24 -27.22 31.51 17.24
N ALA A 25 -27.23 30.41 16.49
CA ALA A 25 -28.25 30.09 15.51
C ALA A 25 -29.13 28.96 16.03
N HIS A 26 -30.44 29.20 15.98
CA HIS A 26 -31.54 28.35 16.42
C HIS A 26 -31.51 26.94 15.83
N ALA A 27 -31.60 25.95 16.71
CA ALA A 27 -31.99 24.59 16.39
C ALA A 27 -33.52 24.53 16.20
N ALA A 28 -33.97 24.34 14.96
CA ALA A 28 -35.36 23.99 14.66
C ALA A 28 -35.47 22.47 14.48
N GLN A 29 -36.16 21.83 15.41
CA GLN A 29 -36.55 20.42 15.36
C GLN A 29 -37.50 20.17 14.17
N ARG A 30 -37.14 19.25 13.28
CA ARG A 30 -38.11 18.56 12.40
C ARG A 30 -38.20 17.08 12.79
N LYS A 31 -39.34 16.73 13.36
CA LYS A 31 -39.84 15.37 13.51
C LYS A 31 -40.05 14.76 12.11
N SER A 32 -39.50 13.57 11.86
CA SER A 32 -39.95 12.69 10.79
C SER A 32 -40.28 11.33 11.38
N SER A 33 -41.58 11.02 11.41
CA SER A 33 -42.14 9.71 11.75
C SER A 33 -41.82 8.67 10.66
N PRO A 34 -41.75 7.36 11.00
CA PRO A 34 -41.40 6.32 10.05
C PRO A 34 -42.63 5.83 9.29
N ASP A 35 -42.60 5.90 7.96
CA ASP A 35 -43.69 5.36 7.13
C ASP A 35 -43.35 3.94 6.64
N LYS A 36 -44.14 2.98 7.12
CA LYS A 36 -44.09 1.56 6.77
C LYS A 36 -44.63 1.38 5.35
N LYS A 37 -43.80 0.93 4.41
CA LYS A 37 -44.28 0.25 3.19
C LYS A 37 -44.03 -1.24 3.29
N GLN A 38 -45.14 -1.95 3.46
CA GLN A 38 -45.25 -3.41 3.48
C GLN A 38 -44.87 -3.99 2.10
N HIS A 39 -43.95 -4.94 2.10
CA HIS A 39 -43.72 -5.86 0.99
C HIS A 39 -44.81 -6.95 1.04
N VAL A 40 -45.72 -6.94 0.06
CA VAL A 40 -46.66 -8.04 -0.17
C VAL A 40 -46.04 -9.03 -1.16
N VAL A 41 -45.91 -10.27 -0.71
CA VAL A 41 -45.46 -11.44 -1.46
C VAL A 41 -46.56 -11.87 -2.44
N GLY A 42 -46.36 -11.64 -3.74
CA GLY A 42 -47.20 -12.16 -4.81
C GLY A 42 -46.60 -13.42 -5.44
N LYS A 43 -47.20 -14.58 -5.16
CA LYS A 43 -46.90 -15.88 -5.77
C LYS A 43 -47.20 -15.84 -7.28
N ARG A 44 -46.22 -16.20 -8.12
CA ARG A 44 -46.42 -16.52 -9.55
C ARG A 44 -46.88 -17.98 -9.71
N PRO A 45 -47.98 -18.28 -10.40
CA PRO A 45 -48.31 -19.65 -10.77
C PRO A 45 -47.63 -20.09 -12.07
N VAL A 46 -47.31 -21.38 -12.08
CA VAL A 46 -46.68 -22.18 -13.15
C VAL A 46 -47.67 -22.36 -14.31
N ALA A 47 -47.26 -22.02 -15.54
CA ALA A 47 -48.02 -22.31 -16.75
C ALA A 47 -47.40 -23.49 -17.51
N LYS A 48 -48.22 -24.52 -17.73
CA LYS A 48 -47.91 -25.76 -18.45
C LYS A 48 -47.90 -25.51 -19.96
N SER A 49 -46.91 -26.09 -20.64
CA SER A 49 -46.77 -26.10 -22.10
C SER A 49 -47.79 -27.04 -22.75
N SER A 50 -48.63 -26.51 -23.64
CA SER A 50 -49.52 -27.29 -24.52
C SER A 50 -48.98 -27.36 -25.94
N VAL A 51 -48.93 -28.59 -26.48
CA VAL A 51 -48.47 -28.97 -27.81
C VAL A 51 -49.54 -28.66 -28.87
N ALA A 52 -49.14 -28.11 -30.02
CA ALA A 52 -49.96 -28.03 -31.23
C ALA A 52 -49.12 -28.37 -32.49
N PRO A 53 -49.74 -28.91 -33.57
CA PRO A 53 -49.08 -29.83 -34.49
C PRO A 53 -48.35 -29.16 -35.66
N ARG A 54 -47.31 -29.86 -36.16
CA ARG A 54 -46.40 -29.46 -37.24
C ARG A 54 -47.05 -29.55 -38.62
N LYS A 55 -47.03 -28.45 -39.38
CA LYS A 55 -47.18 -28.48 -40.85
C LYS A 55 -45.83 -28.85 -41.50
N LYS A 56 -45.85 -29.84 -42.41
CA LYS A 56 -44.69 -30.26 -43.21
C LYS A 56 -44.38 -29.19 -44.25
N VAL A 57 -43.19 -28.59 -44.17
CA VAL A 57 -42.59 -27.82 -45.26
C VAL A 57 -41.32 -28.56 -45.67
N VAL A 58 -41.27 -28.95 -46.94
CA VAL A 58 -40.15 -29.64 -47.58
C VAL A 58 -38.99 -28.65 -47.72
N LEU A 59 -37.94 -28.82 -46.92
CA LEU A 59 -36.70 -28.05 -47.04
C LEU A 59 -35.71 -28.80 -47.93
N ARG A 60 -35.47 -28.21 -49.10
CA ARG A 60 -34.45 -28.58 -50.07
C ARG A 60 -33.06 -28.49 -49.41
N ALA A 61 -32.31 -29.59 -49.39
CA ALA A 61 -31.00 -29.65 -48.74
C ALA A 61 -30.00 -28.73 -49.44
N GLN A 62 -29.51 -27.70 -48.74
CA GLN A 62 -28.33 -26.94 -49.14
C GLN A 62 -27.07 -27.58 -48.52
N PRO A 63 -25.93 -27.60 -49.23
CA PRO A 63 -24.71 -28.23 -48.74
C PRO A 63 -24.19 -27.50 -47.50
N ARG A 64 -24.02 -28.24 -46.41
CA ARG A 64 -23.41 -27.74 -45.17
C ARG A 64 -21.96 -27.34 -45.46
N ARG A 65 -21.69 -26.04 -45.44
CA ARG A 65 -20.33 -25.49 -45.38
C ARG A 65 -19.75 -25.87 -44.02
N VAL A 66 -18.78 -26.77 -44.00
CA VAL A 66 -18.04 -27.12 -42.79
C VAL A 66 -17.21 -25.90 -42.39
N VAL A 67 -17.68 -25.16 -41.39
CA VAL A 67 -16.87 -24.11 -40.76
C VAL A 67 -15.81 -24.84 -39.95
N ALA A 68 -14.56 -24.81 -40.43
CA ALA A 68 -13.42 -25.32 -39.69
C ALA A 68 -13.36 -24.58 -38.35
N THR A 69 -13.59 -25.30 -37.25
CA THR A 69 -13.30 -24.80 -35.91
C THR A 69 -11.80 -24.65 -35.81
N SER A 70 -11.30 -23.43 -36.01
CA SER A 70 -9.91 -23.09 -35.71
C SER A 70 -9.68 -23.38 -34.23
N ALA A 71 -8.94 -24.45 -33.96
CA ALA A 71 -8.52 -24.81 -32.62
C ALA A 71 -7.71 -23.62 -32.09
N ARG A 72 -8.23 -22.93 -31.07
CA ARG A 72 -7.48 -21.89 -30.36
C ARG A 72 -6.21 -22.56 -29.83
N THR A 73 -5.07 -22.19 -30.39
CA THR A 73 -3.76 -22.60 -29.89
C THR A 73 -3.71 -22.29 -28.40
N PRO A 74 -3.39 -23.24 -27.53
CA PRO A 74 -3.24 -22.93 -26.11
C PRO A 74 -2.15 -21.87 -26.01
N VAL A 75 -2.50 -20.69 -25.47
CA VAL A 75 -1.53 -19.66 -25.13
C VAL A 75 -0.62 -20.31 -24.09
N ARG A 76 0.58 -20.72 -24.52
CA ARG A 76 1.60 -21.25 -23.64
C ARG A 76 1.97 -20.12 -22.70
N MET A 77 1.43 -20.16 -21.48
CA MET A 77 1.84 -19.21 -20.44
C MET A 77 3.36 -19.34 -20.31
N ALA A 78 4.08 -18.27 -20.62
CA ALA A 78 5.51 -18.21 -20.38
C ALA A 78 5.72 -18.54 -18.89
N ALA A 79 6.68 -19.43 -18.60
CA ALA A 79 7.02 -19.74 -17.22
C ALA A 79 7.34 -18.42 -16.50
N PRO A 80 6.86 -18.24 -15.25
CA PRO A 80 7.14 -17.03 -14.50
C PRO A 80 8.67 -16.84 -14.42
N ARG A 81 9.15 -15.67 -14.82
CA ARG A 81 10.57 -15.33 -14.69
C ARG A 81 10.95 -15.40 -13.21
N PRO A 82 12.08 -16.03 -12.85
CA PRO A 82 12.56 -16.02 -11.48
C PRO A 82 12.86 -14.58 -11.03
N SER A 83 12.62 -14.30 -9.75
CA SER A 83 12.99 -13.03 -9.13
C SER A 83 14.51 -12.94 -8.93
N PHE A 84 15.01 -11.75 -8.68
CA PHE A 84 16.43 -11.52 -8.44
C PHE A 84 16.90 -12.24 -7.18
N GLY A 85 16.10 -12.24 -6.11
CA GLY A 85 16.43 -12.98 -4.90
C GLY A 85 16.49 -14.50 -5.13
N LYS A 86 15.62 -15.06 -5.99
CA LYS A 86 15.71 -16.46 -6.40
C LYS A 86 16.96 -16.76 -7.23
N LEU A 87 17.31 -15.89 -8.17
CA LEU A 87 18.53 -16.03 -8.97
C LEU A 87 19.81 -15.93 -8.13
N ALA A 88 19.78 -15.13 -7.06
CA ALA A 88 20.88 -14.94 -6.12
C ALA A 88 20.95 -16.01 -5.02
N GLY A 89 20.08 -17.03 -5.02
CA GLY A 89 20.08 -18.10 -4.01
C GLY A 89 19.61 -17.67 -2.61
N LEU A 90 18.99 -16.49 -2.47
CA LEU A 90 18.60 -15.95 -1.15
C LEU A 90 17.50 -16.75 -0.45
N HIS A 91 16.77 -17.59 -1.20
CA HIS A 91 15.75 -18.50 -0.66
C HIS A 91 16.34 -19.73 0.03
N ASP A 92 17.63 -20.00 -0.13
CA ASP A 92 18.24 -21.25 0.35
C ASP A 92 18.63 -21.15 1.84
N LEU A 93 18.59 -19.94 2.42
CA LEU A 93 18.76 -19.75 3.86
C LEU A 93 17.48 -20.11 4.62
N THR A 94 17.64 -20.97 5.61
CA THR A 94 16.59 -21.31 6.57
C THR A 94 16.48 -20.24 7.65
N ASP A 95 15.30 -20.12 8.23
CA ASP A 95 15.01 -19.22 9.33
C ASP A 95 14.04 -19.91 10.32
N PRO A 96 13.99 -19.49 11.60
CA PRO A 96 13.21 -20.19 12.62
C PRO A 96 11.70 -20.14 12.40
N LEU A 97 11.21 -19.27 11.51
CA LEU A 97 9.78 -19.10 11.23
C LEU A 97 9.39 -19.67 9.86
N ASP A 98 10.30 -20.33 9.14
CA ASP A 98 10.07 -20.84 7.78
C ASP A 98 9.43 -19.78 6.86
N LEU A 99 10.02 -18.57 6.88
CA LEU A 99 9.54 -17.46 6.07
C LEU A 99 9.76 -17.76 4.59
N GLN A 100 8.71 -17.50 3.81
CA GLN A 100 8.70 -17.68 2.36
C GLN A 100 9.29 -16.46 1.64
N SER A 101 9.63 -15.41 2.38
CA SER A 101 10.43 -14.29 1.94
C SER A 101 11.91 -14.65 1.99
N SER A 102 12.64 -14.36 0.91
CA SER A 102 14.09 -14.55 0.90
C SER A 102 14.82 -13.48 1.70
N VAL A 103 14.20 -12.32 1.89
CA VAL A 103 14.68 -11.27 2.78
C VAL A 103 13.59 -10.89 3.77
N ALA A 104 13.95 -10.83 5.06
CA ALA A 104 13.05 -10.39 6.12
C ALA A 104 13.80 -9.56 7.17
N LEU A 105 13.13 -8.54 7.69
CA LEU A 105 13.61 -7.75 8.82
C LEU A 105 12.41 -7.36 9.70
N VAL A 106 12.52 -7.62 11.01
CA VAL A 106 11.53 -7.21 12.01
C VAL A 106 12.24 -6.42 13.10
N VAL A 107 11.84 -5.18 13.30
CA VAL A 107 12.49 -4.24 14.21
C VAL A 107 11.44 -3.62 15.13
N ASP A 108 11.77 -3.47 16.40
CA ASP A 108 11.00 -2.63 17.32
C ASP A 108 11.23 -1.16 17.00
N GLN A 109 10.16 -0.46 16.67
CA GLN A 109 10.21 0.93 16.24
C GLN A 109 10.74 1.87 17.34
N ASP A 110 10.40 1.61 18.59
CA ASP A 110 10.74 2.51 19.70
C ASP A 110 12.17 2.24 20.19
N THR A 111 12.59 0.97 20.30
CA THR A 111 13.93 0.61 20.83
C THR A 111 14.99 0.37 19.77
N GLN A 112 14.61 0.23 18.50
CA GLN A 112 15.48 -0.18 17.38
C GLN A 112 16.06 -1.60 17.54
N GLU A 113 15.50 -2.41 18.44
CA GLU A 113 15.89 -3.82 18.59
C GLU A 113 15.51 -4.62 17.34
N VAL A 114 16.48 -5.34 16.77
CA VAL A 114 16.24 -6.28 15.68
C VAL A 114 15.78 -7.62 16.26
N LEU A 115 14.52 -7.99 15.99
CA LEU A 115 13.93 -9.25 16.47
C LEU A 115 14.20 -10.39 15.50
N LEU A 116 14.11 -10.11 14.20
CA LEU A 116 14.36 -11.09 13.14
C LEU A 116 15.11 -10.42 12.01
N SER A 117 16.13 -11.10 11.49
CA SER A 117 16.87 -10.70 10.31
C SER A 117 17.15 -11.91 9.44
N LYS A 118 16.90 -11.77 8.14
CA LYS A 118 17.20 -12.75 7.08
C LYS A 118 17.62 -11.97 5.84
N ASN A 119 18.88 -12.11 5.42
CA ASN A 119 19.43 -11.42 4.24
C ASN A 119 19.17 -9.90 4.22
N ASP A 120 19.15 -9.24 5.37
CA ASP A 120 18.64 -7.86 5.50
C ASP A 120 19.46 -6.79 4.77
N HIS A 121 20.72 -7.11 4.40
CA HIS A 121 21.61 -6.30 3.56
C HIS A 121 21.45 -6.53 2.05
N ALA A 122 20.65 -7.51 1.63
CA ALA A 122 20.46 -7.79 0.20
C ALA A 122 19.74 -6.63 -0.49
N VAL A 123 20.36 -6.08 -1.54
CA VAL A 123 19.79 -5.02 -2.35
C VAL A 123 19.01 -5.63 -3.50
N LEU A 124 17.69 -5.47 -3.46
CA LEU A 124 16.76 -6.11 -4.40
C LEU A 124 15.81 -5.10 -5.02
N PRO A 125 15.23 -5.40 -6.20
CA PRO A 125 14.10 -4.66 -6.71
C PRO A 125 12.95 -4.66 -5.68
N ILE A 126 12.40 -3.47 -5.37
CA ILE A 126 11.40 -3.32 -4.29
C ILE A 126 9.97 -3.13 -4.78
N ALA A 127 9.80 -3.14 -6.10
CA ALA A 127 8.52 -2.88 -6.74
C ALA A 127 7.82 -1.62 -6.15
N SER A 128 6.49 -1.68 -6.01
CA SER A 128 5.68 -0.57 -5.50
C SER A 128 5.91 -0.15 -4.05
N LEU A 129 6.82 -0.77 -3.30
CA LEU A 129 7.28 -0.18 -2.03
C LEU A 129 7.89 1.22 -2.27
N THR A 130 8.44 1.45 -3.46
CA THR A 130 8.84 2.75 -4.00
C THR A 130 7.84 3.88 -3.66
N LYS A 131 6.54 3.60 -3.75
CA LYS A 131 5.50 4.63 -3.59
C LYS A 131 5.44 5.24 -2.18
N LEU A 132 6.05 4.61 -1.16
CA LEU A 132 6.21 5.25 0.14
C LEU A 132 7.16 6.46 0.07
N MET A 133 8.26 6.36 -0.68
CA MET A 133 9.13 7.52 -0.93
C MET A 133 8.41 8.57 -1.77
N THR A 134 7.68 8.16 -2.80
CA THR A 134 6.83 9.08 -3.59
C THR A 134 5.86 9.85 -2.70
N GLY A 135 5.17 9.15 -1.79
CA GLY A 135 4.26 9.78 -0.86
C GLY A 135 4.95 10.72 0.12
N LEU A 136 6.12 10.33 0.63
CA LEU A 136 6.93 11.17 1.52
C LEU A 136 7.33 12.50 0.87
N ILE A 137 7.83 12.45 -0.36
CA ILE A 137 8.20 13.67 -1.09
C ILE A 137 6.99 14.55 -1.33
N ILE A 138 5.86 13.98 -1.78
CA ILE A 138 4.63 14.77 -2.04
C ILE A 138 4.07 15.39 -0.76
N SER A 139 3.98 14.63 0.33
CA SER A 139 3.44 15.13 1.60
C SER A 139 4.27 16.29 2.17
N GLN A 140 5.59 16.23 2.01
CA GLN A 140 6.52 17.25 2.51
C GLN A 140 6.72 18.43 1.55
N SER A 141 6.17 18.37 0.33
CA SER A 141 6.40 19.38 -0.70
C SER A 141 5.71 20.72 -0.46
N GLY A 142 4.68 20.75 0.40
CA GLY A 142 3.83 21.92 0.59
C GLY A 142 2.92 22.25 -0.61
N LEU A 143 2.84 21.35 -1.60
CA LEU A 143 2.01 21.56 -2.78
C LEU A 143 0.50 21.45 -2.44
N PRO A 144 -0.38 22.22 -3.10
CA PRO A 144 -1.82 22.23 -2.79
C PRO A 144 -2.47 20.84 -3.00
N MET A 145 -3.00 20.23 -1.95
CA MET A 145 -3.54 18.87 -2.05
C MET A 145 -4.84 18.77 -2.88
N ASP A 146 -5.50 19.89 -3.12
CA ASP A 146 -6.70 20.06 -3.95
C ASP A 146 -6.39 20.33 -5.44
N GLU A 147 -5.13 20.54 -5.81
CA GLU A 147 -4.75 20.76 -7.20
C GLU A 147 -5.17 19.59 -8.08
N ALA A 148 -5.84 19.91 -9.19
CA ALA A 148 -6.31 18.94 -10.17
C ALA A 148 -5.15 18.43 -11.03
N ILE A 149 -4.92 17.12 -11.00
CA ILE A 149 -3.91 16.43 -11.79
C ILE A 149 -4.60 15.55 -12.83
N THR A 150 -4.29 15.77 -14.10
CA THR A 150 -4.80 14.95 -15.21
C THR A 150 -3.80 13.86 -15.56
N ILE A 151 -4.29 12.62 -15.67
CA ILE A 151 -3.54 11.48 -16.21
C ILE A 151 -3.30 11.70 -17.71
N THR A 152 -2.04 11.61 -18.14
CA THR A 152 -1.64 11.74 -19.55
C THR A 152 -1.09 10.42 -20.10
N GLU A 153 -0.77 10.39 -21.39
CA GLU A 153 -0.10 9.23 -22.02
C GLU A 153 1.26 8.92 -21.38
N GLU A 154 1.95 9.93 -20.83
CA GLU A 154 3.22 9.73 -20.13
C GLU A 154 3.07 8.90 -18.85
N ASP A 155 1.88 8.85 -18.25
CA ASP A 155 1.63 8.06 -17.03
C ASP A 155 1.34 6.60 -17.33
N VAL A 156 1.21 6.23 -18.60
CA VAL A 156 0.90 4.86 -19.02
C VAL A 156 2.15 4.00 -18.92
N ASP A 157 2.04 2.89 -18.18
CA ASP A 157 3.10 1.90 -18.09
C ASP A 157 3.39 1.27 -19.47
N THR A 158 4.62 1.47 -19.93
CA THR A 158 5.18 0.87 -21.15
C THR A 158 6.27 -0.17 -20.85
N GLU A 159 6.65 -0.36 -19.58
CA GLU A 159 7.71 -1.28 -19.16
C GLU A 159 7.16 -2.67 -18.80
N LYS A 160 6.13 -2.72 -17.94
CA LYS A 160 5.55 -3.98 -17.45
C LYS A 160 4.15 -4.25 -18.00
N GLY A 161 3.56 -3.30 -18.73
CA GLY A 161 2.22 -3.44 -19.31
C GLY A 161 1.12 -3.59 -18.25
N SER A 162 1.31 -2.98 -17.08
CA SER A 162 0.33 -2.99 -15.99
C SER A 162 -0.94 -2.23 -16.38
N SER A 163 -2.09 -2.83 -16.05
CA SER A 163 -3.39 -2.19 -16.25
C SER A 163 -3.69 -1.18 -15.14
N SER A 164 -4.43 -0.13 -15.46
CA SER A 164 -4.96 0.85 -14.49
C SER A 164 -6.43 1.13 -14.78
N ARG A 165 -7.19 1.43 -13.73
CA ARG A 165 -8.58 1.87 -13.86
C ARG A 165 -8.68 3.36 -14.20
N LEU A 166 -7.64 4.14 -13.91
CA LEU A 166 -7.53 5.54 -14.28
C LEU A 166 -7.17 5.65 -15.76
N ARG A 167 -8.09 6.09 -16.61
CA ARG A 167 -7.82 6.28 -18.05
C ARG A 167 -7.10 7.60 -18.30
N VAL A 168 -6.39 7.71 -19.41
CA VAL A 168 -5.87 9.00 -19.89
C VAL A 168 -7.03 10.00 -20.00
N GLY A 169 -6.79 11.23 -19.55
CA GLY A 169 -7.80 12.29 -19.39
C GLY A 169 -8.56 12.26 -18.05
N THR A 170 -8.39 11.23 -17.22
CA THR A 170 -8.94 11.23 -15.85
C THR A 170 -8.26 12.33 -15.04
N THR A 171 -9.03 13.18 -14.38
CA THR A 171 -8.52 14.25 -13.54
C THR A 171 -9.00 14.05 -12.11
N LEU A 172 -8.06 14.00 -11.16
CA LEU A 172 -8.31 13.86 -9.72
C LEU A 172 -7.48 14.88 -8.96
N SER A 173 -7.86 15.19 -7.72
CA SER A 173 -7.02 16.00 -6.84
C SER A 173 -5.69 15.28 -6.53
N ARG A 174 -4.63 16.05 -6.24
CA ARG A 174 -3.35 15.52 -5.74
C ARG A 174 -3.55 14.59 -4.53
N ARG A 175 -4.50 14.95 -3.65
CA ARG A 175 -4.94 14.13 -2.52
C ARG A 175 -5.41 12.75 -2.94
N GLU A 176 -6.33 12.68 -3.88
CA GLU A 176 -6.86 11.41 -4.38
C GLU A 176 -5.78 10.61 -5.11
N MET A 177 -4.92 11.26 -5.90
CA MET A 177 -3.79 10.58 -6.55
C MET A 177 -2.87 9.93 -5.50
N LEU A 178 -2.53 10.66 -4.43
CA LEU A 178 -1.68 10.14 -3.36
C LEU A 178 -2.38 9.00 -2.60
N HIS A 179 -3.66 9.14 -2.31
CA HIS A 179 -4.44 8.11 -1.63
C HIS A 179 -4.48 6.81 -2.44
N LEU A 180 -4.81 6.87 -3.72
CA LEU A 180 -4.82 5.69 -4.60
C LEU A 180 -3.42 5.09 -4.76
N ALA A 181 -2.37 5.90 -4.87
CA ALA A 181 -1.00 5.43 -4.99
C ALA A 181 -0.56 4.60 -3.76
N LEU A 182 -0.93 5.01 -2.55
CA LEU A 182 -0.53 4.33 -1.32
C LEU A 182 -1.45 3.14 -0.98
N MET A 183 -2.76 3.35 -1.06
CA MET A 183 -3.78 2.35 -0.68
C MET A 183 -3.86 1.20 -1.68
N SER A 184 -4.13 1.53 -2.95
CA SER A 184 -4.43 0.54 -4.01
C SER A 184 -3.25 0.29 -4.94
N SER A 185 -2.12 0.96 -4.68
CA SER A 185 -0.91 0.85 -5.48
C SER A 185 -1.07 1.32 -6.94
N GLU A 186 -1.95 2.29 -7.21
CA GLU A 186 -2.19 2.81 -8.56
C GLU A 186 -0.93 3.43 -9.16
N ASN A 187 -0.49 2.88 -10.30
CA ASN A 187 0.76 3.28 -10.96
C ASN A 187 0.62 4.64 -11.65
N ARG A 188 -0.50 4.87 -12.35
CA ARG A 188 -0.71 6.12 -13.10
C ARG A 188 -0.81 7.32 -12.15
N ALA A 189 -1.46 7.14 -11.00
CA ALA A 189 -1.51 8.16 -9.97
C ALA A 189 -0.11 8.51 -9.43
N ALA A 190 0.70 7.49 -9.09
CA ALA A 190 2.07 7.71 -8.61
C ALA A 190 2.98 8.37 -9.66
N HIS A 191 2.85 7.97 -10.93
CA HIS A 191 3.60 8.57 -12.02
C HIS A 191 3.19 10.04 -12.23
N ALA A 192 1.89 10.34 -12.26
CA ALA A 192 1.38 11.68 -12.43
C ALA A 192 1.83 12.63 -11.31
N LEU A 193 1.88 12.13 -10.06
CA LEU A 193 2.44 12.88 -8.93
C LEU A 193 3.90 13.29 -9.16
N GLY A 194 4.74 12.36 -9.65
CA GLY A 194 6.13 12.65 -9.96
C GLY A 194 6.29 13.57 -11.19
N ARG A 195 5.50 13.34 -12.24
CA ARG A 195 5.52 14.13 -13.48
C ARG A 195 5.11 15.58 -13.25
N THR A 196 4.10 15.82 -12.42
CA THR A 196 3.57 17.16 -12.12
C THR A 196 4.28 17.88 -10.97
N TYR A 197 5.29 17.26 -10.36
CA TYR A 197 6.12 17.93 -9.38
C TYR A 197 6.87 19.12 -10.01
N PRO A 198 7.07 20.25 -9.30
CA PRO A 198 7.84 21.37 -9.84
C PRO A 198 9.23 20.95 -10.32
N GLY A 199 9.56 21.29 -11.57
CA GLY A 199 10.79 20.83 -12.23
C GLY A 199 10.68 19.44 -12.91
N GLY A 200 9.50 18.82 -12.88
CA GLY A 200 9.18 17.60 -13.61
C GLY A 200 9.73 16.32 -13.00
N LEU A 201 9.53 15.21 -13.72
CA LEU A 201 9.82 13.86 -13.26
C LEU A 201 11.29 13.64 -12.87
N GLN A 202 12.24 14.19 -13.65
CA GLN A 202 13.67 14.06 -13.34
C GLN A 202 14.01 14.72 -12.00
N THR A 203 13.46 15.91 -11.74
CA THR A 203 13.62 16.61 -10.46
C THR A 203 12.99 15.81 -9.33
N PHE A 204 11.81 15.23 -9.53
CA PHE A 204 11.16 14.37 -8.54
C PHE A 204 12.04 13.17 -8.15
N VAL A 205 12.56 12.43 -9.13
CA VAL A 205 13.46 11.29 -8.90
C VAL A 205 14.75 11.72 -8.22
N ALA A 206 15.31 12.88 -8.57
CA ALA A 206 16.45 13.44 -7.86
C ALA A 206 16.14 13.70 -6.39
N GLN A 207 14.97 14.28 -6.07
CA GLN A 207 14.52 14.51 -4.69
C GLN A 207 14.32 13.21 -3.92
N MET A 208 13.77 12.16 -4.55
CA MET A 208 13.65 10.83 -3.92
C MET A 208 15.02 10.30 -3.48
N ASN A 209 16.04 10.38 -4.34
CA ASN A 209 17.39 9.91 -4.01
C ASN A 209 18.13 10.82 -3.02
N ILE A 210 17.91 12.14 -3.07
CA ILE A 210 18.44 13.07 -2.07
C ILE A 210 17.85 12.72 -0.70
N LYS A 211 16.53 12.55 -0.62
CA LYS A 211 15.85 12.18 0.63
C LYS A 211 16.35 10.84 1.16
N ALA A 212 16.51 9.82 0.31
CA ALA A 212 17.09 8.54 0.72
C ALA A 212 18.45 8.71 1.40
N ARG A 213 19.38 9.45 0.78
CA ARG A 213 20.70 9.72 1.36
C ARG A 213 20.64 10.51 2.67
N LEU A 214 19.78 11.53 2.75
CA LEU A 214 19.61 12.33 3.97
C LEU A 214 19.08 11.50 5.15
N MET A 215 18.35 10.43 4.88
CA MET A 215 17.85 9.50 5.90
C MET A 215 18.81 8.34 6.17
N GLY A 216 19.99 8.31 5.52
CA GLY A 216 20.97 7.24 5.68
C GLY A 216 20.64 5.95 4.92
N MET A 217 19.71 5.99 3.96
CA MET A 217 19.36 4.85 3.11
C MET A 217 20.41 4.66 2.00
N THR A 218 21.58 4.13 2.35
CA THR A 218 22.75 4.06 1.46
C THR A 218 22.67 2.97 0.40
N ASP A 219 21.82 1.96 0.61
CA ASP A 219 21.60 0.85 -0.32
C ASP A 219 20.46 1.12 -1.31
N THR A 220 19.86 2.31 -1.23
CA THR A 220 18.65 2.66 -1.96
C THR A 220 18.93 3.50 -3.18
N ARG A 221 18.31 3.13 -4.30
CA ARG A 221 18.28 3.91 -5.53
C ARG A 221 16.89 3.89 -6.16
N TYR A 222 16.40 5.08 -6.50
CA TYR A 222 15.17 5.27 -7.28
C TYR A 222 15.51 5.78 -8.68
N VAL A 223 14.82 5.27 -9.69
CA VAL A 223 14.85 5.76 -11.07
C VAL A 223 13.50 6.31 -11.52
N GLU A 224 12.42 5.97 -10.83
CA GLU A 224 11.05 6.39 -11.14
C GLU A 224 10.11 6.22 -9.91
N PRO A 225 8.93 6.88 -9.88
CA PRO A 225 8.10 7.02 -8.66
C PRO A 225 7.12 5.88 -8.38
N THR A 226 7.01 4.89 -9.25
CA THR A 226 5.97 3.85 -9.19
C THR A 226 6.48 2.51 -8.66
N GLY A 227 7.74 2.16 -8.92
CA GLY A 227 8.29 0.82 -8.66
C GLY A 227 8.00 -0.20 -9.76
N LEU A 228 7.75 0.24 -10.98
CA LEU A 228 7.68 -0.63 -12.15
C LEU A 228 9.07 -1.03 -12.64
N SER A 229 10.05 -0.13 -12.50
CA SER A 229 11.42 -0.45 -12.88
C SER A 229 12.09 -1.36 -11.86
N SER A 230 12.73 -2.43 -12.33
CA SER A 230 13.56 -3.29 -11.46
C SER A 230 14.85 -2.60 -10.99
N GLN A 231 15.15 -1.41 -11.52
CA GLN A 231 16.24 -0.56 -11.06
C GLN A 231 15.88 0.28 -9.82
N ASN A 232 14.61 0.30 -9.41
CA ASN A 232 14.24 0.77 -8.07
C ASN A 232 14.60 -0.32 -7.07
N GLN A 233 15.66 -0.07 -6.30
CA GLN A 233 16.27 -1.06 -5.42
C GLN A 233 16.52 -0.47 -4.03
N SER A 234 16.48 -1.33 -3.01
CA SER A 234 16.73 -0.98 -1.62
C SER A 234 17.04 -2.26 -0.83
N SER A 235 17.54 -2.10 0.40
CA SER A 235 17.71 -3.18 1.38
C SER A 235 16.56 -3.19 2.39
N ALA A 236 16.45 -4.26 3.18
CA ALA A 236 15.40 -4.31 4.21
C ALA A 236 15.63 -3.28 5.32
N ARG A 237 16.90 -2.99 5.64
CA ARG A 237 17.30 -1.98 6.62
C ARG A 237 16.88 -0.58 6.18
N ASP A 238 17.18 -0.21 4.93
CA ASP A 238 16.78 1.07 4.36
C ASP A 238 15.25 1.23 4.34
N LEU A 239 14.53 0.17 3.96
CA LEU A 239 13.07 0.19 3.98
C LEU A 239 12.50 0.33 5.39
N ALA A 240 13.13 -0.25 6.41
CA ALA A 240 12.72 -0.05 7.80
C ALA A 240 12.86 1.42 8.23
N VAL A 241 13.95 2.09 7.82
CA VAL A 241 14.12 3.54 8.00
C VAL A 241 13.01 4.31 7.30
N LEU A 242 12.72 3.99 6.03
CA LEU A 242 11.64 4.64 5.28
C LEU A 242 10.29 4.47 5.96
N VAL A 243 9.96 3.27 6.44
CA VAL A 243 8.71 3.01 7.19
C VAL A 243 8.67 3.83 8.46
N ASN A 244 9.75 3.90 9.22
CA ASN A 244 9.79 4.67 10.45
C ASN A 244 9.51 6.16 10.21
N VAL A 245 10.16 6.74 9.19
CA VAL A 245 9.96 8.15 8.83
C VAL A 245 8.56 8.39 8.27
N THR A 246 8.09 7.58 7.33
CA THR A 246 6.76 7.75 6.72
C THR A 246 5.63 7.53 7.70
N HIS A 247 5.80 6.66 8.70
CA HIS A 247 4.83 6.49 9.78
C HIS A 247 4.67 7.77 10.63
N SER A 248 5.65 8.67 10.69
CA SER A 248 5.49 9.94 11.42
C SER A 248 4.51 10.91 10.75
N ASP A 249 4.15 10.68 9.49
CA ASP A 249 3.24 11.52 8.72
C ASP A 249 1.79 11.00 8.82
N PRO A 250 0.86 11.75 9.44
CA PRO A 250 -0.52 11.32 9.62
C PRO A 250 -1.27 11.06 8.31
N VAL A 251 -0.98 11.84 7.25
CA VAL A 251 -1.64 11.69 5.95
C VAL A 251 -1.20 10.39 5.29
N LEU A 252 0.09 10.06 5.36
CA LEU A 252 0.60 8.80 4.80
C LEU A 252 0.07 7.58 5.56
N ARG A 253 -0.06 7.67 6.89
CA ARG A 253 -0.72 6.65 7.70
C ARG A 253 -2.15 6.42 7.21
N GLU A 254 -2.98 7.46 7.23
CA GLU A 254 -4.39 7.41 6.83
C GLU A 254 -4.56 6.82 5.42
N PHE A 255 -3.80 7.34 4.45
CA PHE A 255 -3.96 6.90 3.07
C PHE A 255 -3.46 5.49 2.84
N SER A 256 -2.38 5.08 3.51
CA SER A 256 -1.88 3.71 3.38
C SER A 256 -2.79 2.68 4.07
N THR A 257 -3.53 3.05 5.12
CA THR A 257 -4.34 2.13 5.92
C THR A 257 -5.84 2.25 5.68
N SER A 258 -6.27 3.12 4.76
CA SER A 258 -7.66 3.15 4.31
C SER A 258 -8.06 1.80 3.67
N PRO A 259 -9.21 1.19 4.04
CA PRO A 259 -9.60 -0.13 3.53
C PRO A 259 -10.04 -0.12 2.06
N GLY A 260 -10.51 1.02 1.57
CA GLY A 260 -11.01 1.23 0.22
C GLY A 260 -11.43 2.69 0.00
N TYR A 261 -11.57 3.07 -1.27
CA TYR A 261 -11.94 4.42 -1.66
C TYR A 261 -12.70 4.41 -2.99
N GLU A 262 -13.66 5.32 -3.12
CA GLU A 262 -14.45 5.51 -4.32
C GLU A 262 -14.09 6.84 -4.98
N VAL A 263 -13.94 6.81 -6.30
CA VAL A 263 -13.52 7.99 -7.06
C VAL A 263 -14.51 8.25 -8.18
N SER A 264 -15.08 9.45 -8.22
CA SER A 264 -15.96 9.87 -9.32
C SER A 264 -15.14 10.36 -10.50
N VAL A 265 -15.24 9.66 -11.63
CA VAL A 265 -14.60 10.01 -12.91
C VAL A 265 -15.69 10.26 -13.96
N GLY A 266 -16.07 11.53 -14.11
CA GLY A 266 -17.21 11.92 -14.95
C GLY A 266 -18.51 11.26 -14.46
N LYS A 267 -19.14 10.45 -15.31
CA LYS A 267 -20.39 9.73 -14.99
C LYS A 267 -20.16 8.36 -14.31
N LYS A 268 -18.92 7.98 -14.04
CA LYS A 268 -18.57 6.66 -13.48
C LYS A 268 -17.99 6.81 -12.08
N THR A 269 -18.28 5.85 -11.21
CA THR A 269 -17.59 5.69 -9.93
C THR A 269 -16.64 4.51 -10.02
N LEU A 270 -15.36 4.75 -9.75
CA LEU A 270 -14.32 3.73 -9.69
C LEU A 270 -14.08 3.31 -8.25
N GLN A 271 -14.11 2.02 -8.01
CA GLN A 271 -13.91 1.41 -6.69
C GLN A 271 -12.45 0.99 -6.53
N TYR A 272 -11.83 1.28 -5.40
CA TYR A 272 -10.49 0.84 -5.07
C TYR A 272 -10.46 0.18 -3.69
N ASN A 273 -9.61 -0.83 -3.53
CA ASN A 273 -9.41 -1.54 -2.28
C ASN A 273 -7.94 -1.49 -1.90
N ASN A 274 -7.67 -1.56 -0.60
CA ASN A 274 -6.32 -1.72 -0.10
C ASN A 274 -5.69 -3.01 -0.64
N THR A 275 -4.42 -2.94 -1.07
CA THR A 275 -3.68 -4.12 -1.56
C THR A 275 -3.17 -5.03 -0.45
N ASN A 276 -3.11 -4.55 0.79
CA ASN A 276 -2.84 -5.36 1.97
C ASN A 276 -4.16 -5.84 2.59
N LEU A 277 -4.41 -7.16 2.51
CA LEU A 277 -5.64 -7.76 3.02
C LEU A 277 -5.76 -7.68 4.55
N LEU A 278 -4.64 -7.51 5.27
CA LEU A 278 -4.64 -7.38 6.72
C LEU A 278 -5.27 -6.08 7.21
N VAL A 279 -5.29 -5.03 6.38
CA VAL A 279 -5.86 -3.72 6.75
C VAL A 279 -7.34 -3.80 7.10
N LYS A 280 -8.09 -4.73 6.47
CA LYS A 280 -9.52 -4.92 6.76
C LYS A 280 -9.76 -5.85 7.96
N ASN A 281 -8.71 -6.43 8.53
CA ASN A 281 -8.83 -7.36 9.64
C ASN A 281 -8.73 -6.59 10.97
N PRO A 282 -9.81 -6.51 11.77
CA PRO A 282 -9.81 -5.72 13.02
C PRO A 282 -8.88 -6.28 14.10
N SER A 283 -8.37 -7.51 13.95
CA SER A 283 -7.36 -8.05 14.86
C SER A 283 -5.96 -7.47 14.63
N TRP A 284 -5.74 -6.71 13.56
CA TRP A 284 -4.47 -6.08 13.22
C TRP A 284 -4.56 -4.58 13.44
N ASP A 285 -3.66 -4.05 14.27
CA ASP A 285 -3.45 -2.61 14.40
C ASP A 285 -2.28 -2.21 13.49
N ILE A 286 -2.59 -1.75 12.27
CA ILE A 286 -1.59 -1.36 11.26
C ILE A 286 -1.56 0.16 11.18
N GLY A 287 -0.41 0.77 11.49
CA GLY A 287 -0.23 2.21 11.40
C GLY A 287 0.21 2.70 10.02
N LEU A 288 0.94 1.87 9.26
CA LEU A 288 1.39 2.15 7.90
C LEU A 288 1.60 0.83 7.13
N GLN A 289 1.32 0.80 5.82
CA GLN A 289 1.68 -0.35 4.99
C GLN A 289 2.02 0.02 3.55
N LYS A 290 2.76 -0.85 2.88
CA LYS A 290 2.79 -0.90 1.41
C LYS A 290 3.09 -2.32 0.92
N THR A 291 2.41 -2.74 -0.14
CA THR A 291 2.75 -3.95 -0.89
C THR A 291 3.40 -3.64 -2.23
N GLY A 292 4.15 -4.58 -2.80
CA GLY A 292 4.71 -4.48 -4.15
C GLY A 292 4.81 -5.83 -4.85
N TYR A 293 4.74 -5.82 -6.19
CA TYR A 293 5.04 -6.97 -7.03
C TYR A 293 5.44 -6.54 -8.44
N ILE A 294 6.59 -7.03 -8.88
CA ILE A 294 6.97 -7.25 -10.27
C ILE A 294 7.70 -8.60 -10.30
N SER A 295 7.81 -9.24 -11.46
CA SER A 295 8.43 -10.57 -11.56
C SER A 295 9.86 -10.59 -10.99
N GLU A 296 10.62 -9.52 -11.23
CA GLU A 296 12.01 -9.34 -10.79
C GLU A 296 12.16 -9.15 -9.27
N ALA A 297 11.16 -8.54 -8.62
CA ALA A 297 11.15 -8.24 -7.18
C ALA A 297 10.56 -9.38 -6.33
N GLY A 298 9.81 -10.29 -6.96
CA GLY A 298 8.87 -11.14 -6.23
C GLY A 298 7.81 -10.30 -5.49
N ARG A 299 7.21 -10.86 -4.44
CA ARG A 299 6.17 -10.15 -3.67
C ARG A 299 6.74 -9.53 -2.42
N CYS A 300 6.57 -8.22 -2.32
CA CYS A 300 7.09 -7.42 -1.21
C CYS A 300 5.95 -6.89 -0.33
N LEU A 301 6.21 -6.75 0.97
CA LEU A 301 5.37 -6.10 1.96
C LEU A 301 6.26 -5.36 2.95
N VAL A 302 5.91 -4.13 3.25
CA VAL A 302 6.38 -3.45 4.47
C VAL A 302 5.17 -2.98 5.26
N MET A 303 5.27 -3.00 6.58
CA MET A 303 4.25 -2.41 7.44
C MET A 303 4.80 -2.05 8.81
N GLN A 304 4.18 -1.05 9.41
CA GLN A 304 4.25 -0.77 10.84
C GLN A 304 2.96 -1.31 11.48
N THR A 305 3.08 -2.04 12.58
CA THR A 305 1.93 -2.62 13.30
C THR A 305 2.21 -2.77 14.79
N GLN A 306 1.17 -2.72 15.63
CA GLN A 306 1.29 -3.01 17.05
C GLN A 306 0.95 -4.47 17.35
N ILE A 307 1.87 -5.18 18.03
CA ILE A 307 1.70 -6.59 18.43
C ILE A 307 2.20 -6.74 19.86
N SER A 308 1.37 -7.32 20.75
CA SER A 308 1.70 -7.49 22.17
C SER A 308 2.24 -6.21 22.84
N GLY A 309 1.67 -5.05 22.52
CA GLY A 309 2.10 -3.74 23.03
C GLY A 309 3.37 -3.16 22.40
N ARG A 310 4.06 -3.88 21.51
CA ARG A 310 5.25 -3.42 20.79
C ARG A 310 4.88 -2.83 19.44
N LYS A 311 5.48 -1.70 19.08
CA LYS A 311 5.37 -1.14 17.71
C LYS A 311 6.44 -1.78 16.84
N LEU A 312 6.05 -2.59 15.88
CA LEU A 312 6.97 -3.35 15.04
C LEU A 312 6.94 -2.83 13.61
N ILE A 313 8.13 -2.69 13.03
CA ILE A 313 8.33 -2.51 11.59
C ILE A 313 8.70 -3.87 11.01
N MET A 314 7.92 -4.34 10.05
CA MET A 314 8.15 -5.59 9.33
C MET A 314 8.43 -5.30 7.86
N VAL A 315 9.51 -5.88 7.36
CA VAL A 315 9.92 -5.81 5.96
C VAL A 315 10.08 -7.22 5.43
N PHE A 316 9.39 -7.54 4.34
CA PHE A 316 9.43 -8.83 3.66
C PHE A 316 9.63 -8.57 2.17
N LEU A 317 10.74 -9.04 1.60
CA LEU A 317 11.03 -8.91 0.17
C LEU A 317 11.09 -10.27 -0.49
N ASP A 318 10.70 -10.28 -1.77
CA ASP A 318 10.79 -11.45 -2.63
C ASP A 318 10.13 -12.72 -2.03
N SER A 319 8.90 -12.56 -1.54
CA SER A 319 8.11 -13.68 -0.99
C SER A 319 7.55 -14.59 -2.08
N ALA A 320 7.75 -15.90 -1.91
CA ALA A 320 7.31 -16.94 -2.83
C ALA A 320 5.81 -17.28 -2.66
N GLY A 321 4.97 -16.87 -3.62
CA GLY A 321 3.55 -17.23 -3.66
C GLY A 321 2.58 -16.09 -3.35
N LYS A 322 1.29 -16.23 -3.73
CA LYS A 322 0.37 -15.08 -3.77
C LYS A 322 0.12 -14.42 -2.40
N LEU A 323 -0.02 -15.23 -1.36
CA LEU A 323 -0.38 -14.83 -0.01
C LEU A 323 0.76 -15.01 0.99
N SER A 324 1.93 -15.44 0.54
CA SER A 324 3.04 -15.85 1.40
C SER A 324 3.54 -14.72 2.31
N ARG A 325 3.70 -13.49 1.80
CA ARG A 325 4.07 -12.33 2.63
C ARG A 325 3.06 -11.98 3.73
N ILE A 326 1.78 -12.32 3.53
CA ILE A 326 0.75 -12.17 4.57
C ILE A 326 0.88 -13.30 5.58
N GLY A 327 1.17 -14.52 5.13
CA GLY A 327 1.52 -15.65 5.99
C GLY A 327 2.78 -15.38 6.83
N ASP A 328 3.82 -14.78 6.23
CA ASP A 328 5.05 -14.35 6.91
C ASP A 328 4.72 -13.37 8.05
N ALA A 329 3.90 -12.35 7.77
CA ALA A 329 3.43 -11.43 8.79
C ALA A 329 2.69 -12.13 9.94
N VAL A 330 1.77 -13.05 9.63
CA VAL A 330 1.04 -13.83 10.65
C VAL A 330 1.99 -14.71 11.48
N ARG A 331 2.98 -15.34 10.85
CA ARG A 331 3.98 -16.15 11.57
C ARG A 331 4.82 -15.30 12.53
N VAL A 332 5.28 -14.14 12.09
CA VAL A 332 6.00 -13.19 12.96
C VAL A 332 5.11 -12.74 14.11
N ARG A 333 3.84 -12.41 13.86
CA ARG A 333 2.89 -12.06 14.93
C ARG A 333 2.78 -13.14 15.98
N ASN A 334 2.48 -14.37 15.57
CA ASN A 334 2.31 -15.50 16.48
C ASN A 334 3.58 -15.77 17.30
N TRP A 335 4.76 -15.60 16.67
CA TRP A 335 6.05 -15.72 17.34
C TRP A 335 6.28 -14.62 18.38
N VAL A 336 5.95 -13.36 18.07
CA VAL A 336 6.05 -12.25 19.05
C VAL A 336 5.08 -12.44 20.21
N GLU A 337 3.87 -12.91 19.93
CA GLU A 337 2.87 -13.21 20.96
C GLU A 337 3.33 -14.36 21.88
N SER A 338 4.03 -15.37 21.36
CA SER A 338 4.54 -16.47 22.19
C SER A 338 5.71 -16.06 23.10
N MET A 339 6.54 -15.11 22.68
CA MET A 339 7.62 -14.56 23.52
C MET A 339 7.13 -13.70 24.68
N THR A 340 5.91 -13.16 24.58
CA THR A 340 5.31 -12.25 25.57
C THR A 340 4.30 -12.93 26.50
N GLY A 341 4.09 -14.25 26.35
CA GLY A 341 3.22 -15.04 27.22
C GLY A 341 3.76 -15.22 28.65
N PRO A 342 2.92 -15.69 29.60
CA PRO A 342 3.23 -15.79 31.03
C PRO A 342 4.40 -16.73 31.42
N HIS A 343 5.10 -17.34 30.45
CA HIS A 343 6.26 -18.21 30.70
C HIS A 343 7.63 -17.54 30.50
N SER A 344 7.69 -16.25 30.17
CA SER A 344 8.97 -15.53 29.94
C SER A 344 9.59 -14.89 31.20
N GLN A 345 9.22 -15.32 32.41
CA GLN A 345 10.00 -14.95 33.60
C GLN A 345 11.19 -15.89 33.76
N VAL A 346 12.36 -15.42 33.29
CA VAL A 346 13.66 -16.00 33.64
C VAL A 346 13.82 -15.91 35.17
N PRO A 347 14.15 -16.99 35.89
CA PRO A 347 14.35 -16.92 37.33
C PRO A 347 15.56 -16.04 37.64
N ALA A 348 15.35 -15.02 38.47
CA ALA A 348 16.41 -14.18 38.99
C ALA A 348 17.46 -15.09 39.68
N ALA A 349 18.71 -15.00 39.22
CA ALA A 349 19.84 -15.69 39.83
C ALA A 349 19.88 -15.36 41.32
N GLN A 350 19.83 -16.40 42.16
CA GLN A 350 20.07 -16.26 43.58
C GLN A 350 21.52 -15.82 43.78
N VAL A 351 21.69 -14.58 44.24
CA VAL A 351 22.92 -14.12 44.86
C VAL A 351 23.02 -14.81 46.22
N THR A 352 23.69 -15.95 46.26
CA THR A 352 24.14 -16.55 47.51
C THR A 352 25.24 -15.66 48.11
N LYS A 353 24.92 -15.02 49.24
CA LYS A 353 25.93 -14.55 50.18
C LYS A 353 26.62 -15.79 50.77
N GLY A 354 27.94 -15.87 50.58
CA GLY A 354 28.85 -16.78 51.25
C GLY A 354 30.15 -16.05 51.48
#